data_AF-A0A2W5T8Z2-F1
#
_entry.id   AF-A0A2W5T8Z2-F1
#
_cell.length_a   1.000
_cell.length_b   1.000
_cell.length_c   1.000
_cell.angle_alpha   90.00
_cell.angle_beta   90.00
_cell.angle_gamma   90.00
#
_symmetry.space_group_name_H-M   'P 1'
#
loop_
_entity.id
_entity.type
_entity.pdbx_description
1 polymer ?
#
loop_
_entity_poly.entity_id
_entity_poly.type
_entity_poly.pdbx_seq_one_letter_code
_entity_poly.pdbx_strand_id
1 'polypeptide(L)'
;MKTPMRAALLLVLLSMVPGCRRPAVDSPEATYRRFVTALQRSDARTAWKLLTPATREKATALSKAISEASRGVVRDEPEILLFQSSRPPAVGEVTQVRADETTAVLKVASAGGEREVKLVKDSGKWQIDLSDSIEGSDQP
;
A
#
# COMPACT_ATOMS: atom_id res chain seq x y z
N MET A 1 52.12 25.37 35.73
CA MET A 1 51.39 24.89 36.94
C MET A 1 49.96 25.42 36.87
N LYS A 2 48.96 24.55 37.13
CA LYS A 2 47.53 24.81 37.37
C LYS A 2 46.61 25.24 36.20
N THR A 3 45.97 24.24 35.58
CA THR A 3 44.51 24.21 35.32
C THR A 3 43.73 24.17 36.67
N PRO A 4 42.39 24.29 36.77
CA PRO A 4 41.32 24.33 35.74
C PRO A 4 40.14 25.32 36.02
N MET A 5 39.12 25.28 35.15
CA MET A 5 37.68 25.14 35.49
C MET A 5 36.70 26.34 35.31
N ARG A 6 35.63 26.03 34.53
CA ARG A 6 34.21 26.46 34.60
C ARG A 6 33.72 27.65 33.77
N ALA A 7 33.00 27.34 32.69
CA ALA A 7 31.58 27.73 32.48
C ALA A 7 31.09 27.03 31.19
N ALA A 8 30.63 25.78 31.28
CA ALA A 8 29.20 25.45 31.31
C ALA A 8 28.40 26.03 30.14
N LEU A 9 28.67 25.56 28.92
CA LEU A 9 27.80 25.77 27.76
C LEU A 9 26.72 24.68 27.76
N LEU A 10 25.60 24.96 28.44
CA LEU A 10 24.37 24.17 28.37
C LEU A 10 23.76 24.36 26.96
N LEU A 11 24.19 23.51 26.03
CA LEU A 11 23.49 23.26 24.77
C LEU A 11 22.19 22.54 25.13
N VAL A 12 21.13 23.33 25.31
CA VAL A 12 19.74 22.86 25.31
C VAL A 12 19.49 22.27 23.93
N LEU A 13 19.70 20.94 23.81
CA LEU A 13 19.25 20.18 22.65
C LEU A 13 17.73 20.29 22.61
N LEU A 14 17.28 21.10 21.67
CA LEU A 14 15.91 21.29 21.27
C LEU A 14 15.28 19.92 21.01
N SER A 15 14.36 19.55 21.88
CA SER A 15 13.49 18.39 21.81
C SER A 15 12.81 18.28 20.43
N MET A 16 13.33 17.39 19.59
CA MET A 16 12.59 16.86 18.44
C MET A 16 11.46 15.99 18.97
N VAL A 17 10.30 16.60 19.17
CA VAL A 17 9.03 15.88 19.34
C VAL A 17 8.78 15.14 18.02
N PRO A 18 8.64 13.80 17.99
CA PRO A 18 8.08 13.12 16.83
C PRO A 18 6.58 13.41 16.83
N GLY A 19 6.21 14.65 16.48
CA GLY A 19 4.83 15.03 16.31
C GLY A 19 4.25 14.20 15.17
N CYS A 20 3.09 13.58 15.41
CA CYS A 20 2.27 12.87 14.44
C CYS A 20 2.05 13.74 13.19
N ARG A 21 2.98 13.69 12.23
CA ARG A 21 2.80 14.31 10.93
C ARG A 21 1.70 13.52 10.24
N ARG A 22 0.53 14.16 10.07
CA ARG A 22 -0.48 13.64 9.15
C ARG A 22 0.22 13.32 7.83
N PRO A 23 0.04 12.10 7.28
CA PRO A 23 0.66 11.75 6.01
C PRO A 23 0.27 12.77 4.95
N ALA A 24 1.23 13.19 4.13
CA ALA A 24 0.93 14.04 2.98
C ALA A 24 -0.17 13.37 2.13
N VAL A 25 -1.04 14.18 1.53
CA VAL A 25 -2.17 13.68 0.70
C VAL A 25 -1.68 12.76 -0.42
N ASP A 26 -0.45 12.98 -0.90
CA ASP A 26 0.23 12.17 -1.92
C ASP A 26 1.38 11.32 -1.33
N SER A 27 1.14 10.70 -0.17
CA SER A 27 2.05 9.73 0.43
C SER A 27 1.65 8.28 0.13
N PRO A 28 2.58 7.31 0.25
CA PRO A 28 2.27 5.89 0.13
C PRO A 28 1.16 5.44 1.11
N GLU A 29 1.24 5.88 2.38
CA GLU A 29 0.24 5.56 3.39
C GLU A 29 -1.15 6.10 3.02
N ALA A 30 -1.23 7.36 2.58
CA ALA A 30 -2.51 7.95 2.17
C ALA A 30 -3.13 7.17 0.99
N THR A 31 -2.33 6.77 0.01
CA THR A 31 -2.78 5.91 -1.10
C THR A 31 -3.29 4.55 -0.61
N TYR A 32 -2.55 3.89 0.29
CA TYR A 32 -2.98 2.61 0.85
C TYR A 32 -4.31 2.72 1.61
N ARG A 33 -4.47 3.76 2.46
CA ARG A 33 -5.72 3.99 3.20
C ARG A 33 -6.90 4.28 2.26
N ARG A 34 -6.67 5.04 1.17
CA ARG A 34 -7.69 5.27 0.12
C ARG A 34 -8.12 3.96 -0.54
N PHE A 35 -7.17 3.09 -0.87
CA PHE A 35 -7.47 1.78 -1.45
C PHE A 35 -8.31 0.91 -0.52
N VAL A 36 -7.92 0.79 0.75
CA VAL A 36 -8.69 0.01 1.72
C VAL A 36 -10.10 0.58 1.90
N THR A 37 -10.22 1.91 1.95
CA THR A 37 -11.53 2.58 2.03
C THR A 37 -12.40 2.27 0.81
N ALA A 38 -11.82 2.26 -0.40
CA ALA A 38 -12.55 1.90 -1.62
C ALA A 38 -13.06 0.45 -1.56
N LEU A 39 -12.22 -0.50 -1.12
CA LEU A 39 -12.62 -1.90 -0.95
C LEU A 39 -13.75 -2.05 0.09
N GLN A 40 -13.65 -1.36 1.23
CA GLN A 40 -14.68 -1.38 2.28
C GLN A 40 -16.02 -0.83 1.81
N ARG A 41 -16.01 0.10 0.84
CA ARG A 41 -17.19 0.68 0.21
C ARG A 41 -17.66 -0.09 -1.02
N SER A 42 -17.04 -1.23 -1.33
CA SER A 42 -17.28 -2.00 -2.56
C SER A 42 -17.11 -1.17 -3.84
N ASP A 43 -16.27 -0.14 -3.80
CA ASP A 43 -15.91 0.70 -4.94
C ASP A 43 -14.72 0.09 -5.69
N ALA A 44 -15.01 -0.98 -6.43
CA ALA A 44 -14.02 -1.71 -7.22
C ALA A 44 -13.32 -0.79 -8.24
N ARG A 45 -14.06 0.17 -8.82
CA ARG A 45 -13.53 1.11 -9.82
C ARG A 45 -12.46 2.02 -9.23
N THR A 46 -12.68 2.58 -8.04
CA THR A 46 -11.68 3.40 -7.35
C THR A 46 -10.51 2.56 -6.89
N ALA A 47 -10.75 1.37 -6.33
CA ALA A 47 -9.67 0.46 -5.93
C ALA A 47 -8.78 0.06 -7.12
N TRP A 48 -9.39 -0.25 -8.26
CA TRP A 48 -8.70 -0.60 -9.51
C TRP A 48 -7.78 0.51 -10.01
N LYS A 49 -8.22 1.77 -9.96
CA LYS A 49 -7.42 2.94 -10.39
C LYS A 49 -6.19 3.19 -9.52
N LEU A 50 -6.15 2.64 -8.31
CA LEU A 50 -5.02 2.76 -7.39
C LEU A 50 -3.97 1.67 -7.60
N LEU A 51 -4.22 0.68 -8.48
CA LEU A 51 -3.27 -0.38 -8.79
C LEU A 51 -2.25 0.05 -9.86
N THR A 52 -1.06 -0.55 -9.82
CA THR A 52 -0.06 -0.41 -10.89
C THR A 52 -0.60 -0.95 -12.23
N PRO A 53 -0.11 -0.43 -13.38
CA PRO A 53 -0.44 -1.00 -14.69
C PRO A 53 -0.15 -2.50 -14.76
N ALA A 54 1.00 -2.95 -14.25
CA ALA A 54 1.37 -4.37 -14.22
C ALA A 54 0.38 -5.24 -13.44
N THR A 55 -0.11 -4.77 -12.28
CA THR A 55 -1.14 -5.48 -11.51
C THR A 55 -2.45 -5.55 -12.29
N ARG A 56 -2.87 -4.44 -12.92
CA ARG A 56 -4.10 -4.40 -13.73
C ARG A 56 -4.03 -5.31 -14.95
N GLU A 57 -2.88 -5.38 -15.60
CA GLU A 57 -2.63 -6.27 -16.73
C GLU A 57 -2.75 -7.74 -16.31
N LYS A 58 -2.06 -8.15 -15.24
CA LYS A 58 -2.17 -9.51 -14.70
C LYS A 58 -3.60 -9.88 -14.30
N ALA A 59 -4.31 -8.99 -13.61
CA ALA A 59 -5.70 -9.22 -13.24
C ALA A 59 -6.64 -9.30 -14.45
N THR A 60 -6.36 -8.52 -15.50
CA THR A 60 -7.10 -8.59 -16.78
C THR A 60 -6.88 -9.94 -17.47
N ALA A 61 -5.64 -10.43 -17.52
CA ALA A 61 -5.34 -11.74 -18.07
C ALA A 61 -6.06 -12.87 -17.30
N LEU A 62 -6.05 -12.81 -15.96
CA LEU A 62 -6.75 -13.78 -15.11
C LEU A 62 -8.27 -13.75 -15.35
N SER A 63 -8.87 -12.57 -15.39
CA SER A 63 -10.30 -12.39 -15.66
C SER A 63 -10.72 -13.01 -16.99
N LYS A 64 -9.92 -12.76 -18.05
CA LYS A 64 -10.12 -13.34 -19.36
C LYS A 64 -10.03 -14.87 -19.33
N ALA A 65 -9.02 -15.43 -18.68
CA ALA A 65 -8.85 -16.88 -18.54
C ALA A 65 -10.03 -17.53 -17.81
N ILE A 66 -10.53 -16.93 -16.73
CA ILE A 66 -11.70 -17.41 -15.99
C ILE A 66 -12.96 -17.36 -16.87
N SER A 67 -13.16 -16.26 -17.58
CA SER A 67 -14.29 -16.10 -18.51
C SER A 67 -14.28 -17.19 -19.58
N GLU A 68 -13.13 -17.43 -20.23
CA GLU A 68 -12.95 -18.47 -21.24
C GLU A 68 -13.19 -19.88 -20.67
N ALA A 69 -12.59 -20.21 -19.52
CA ALA A 69 -12.77 -21.51 -18.86
C ALA A 69 -14.23 -21.77 -18.44
N SER A 70 -14.96 -20.71 -18.08
CA SER A 70 -16.37 -20.78 -17.73
C SER A 70 -17.31 -20.79 -18.94
N ARG A 71 -16.79 -20.74 -20.17
CA ARG A 71 -17.57 -20.56 -21.42
C ARG A 71 -18.50 -19.33 -21.36
N GLY A 72 -18.03 -18.25 -20.73
CA GLY A 72 -18.75 -16.99 -20.60
C GLY A 72 -19.81 -16.94 -19.51
N VAL A 73 -19.91 -17.96 -18.65
CA VAL A 73 -20.78 -17.92 -17.44
C VAL A 73 -20.28 -16.85 -16.46
N VAL A 74 -18.97 -16.78 -16.27
CA VAL A 74 -18.31 -15.68 -15.57
C VAL A 74 -17.95 -14.61 -16.60
N ARG A 75 -18.38 -13.37 -16.35
CA ARG A 75 -18.09 -12.24 -17.25
C ARG A 75 -16.64 -11.77 -17.07
N ASP A 76 -16.03 -11.33 -18.16
CA ASP A 76 -14.70 -10.69 -18.14
C ASP A 76 -14.81 -9.28 -17.53
N GLU A 77 -14.81 -9.22 -16.19
CA GLU A 77 -14.88 -8.00 -15.40
C GLU A 77 -13.74 -8.01 -14.36
N PRO A 78 -12.51 -7.65 -14.74
CA PRO A 78 -11.33 -7.86 -13.89
C PRO A 78 -11.38 -7.08 -12.58
N GLU A 79 -11.93 -5.86 -12.60
CA GLU A 79 -12.10 -5.06 -11.38
C GLU A 79 -13.05 -5.72 -10.38
N ILE A 80 -14.13 -6.35 -10.87
CA ILE A 80 -15.10 -7.04 -10.02
C ILE A 80 -14.52 -8.36 -9.53
N LEU A 81 -13.94 -9.17 -10.42
CA LEU A 81 -13.39 -10.48 -10.09
C LEU A 81 -12.24 -10.41 -9.08
N LEU A 82 -11.35 -9.41 -9.22
CA LEU A 82 -10.23 -9.25 -8.29
C LEU A 82 -10.70 -8.89 -6.87
N PHE A 83 -11.80 -8.14 -6.75
CA PHE A 83 -12.26 -7.60 -5.46
C PHE A 83 -13.56 -8.20 -4.93
N GLN A 84 -14.16 -9.17 -5.62
CA GLN A 84 -15.48 -9.75 -5.30
C GLN A 84 -15.62 -10.20 -3.83
N SER A 85 -14.56 -10.75 -3.25
CA SER A 85 -14.50 -11.24 -1.87
C SER A 85 -13.70 -10.32 -0.94
N SER A 86 -13.20 -9.19 -1.44
CA SER A 86 -12.32 -8.31 -0.69
C SER A 86 -13.11 -7.34 0.19
N ARG A 87 -13.25 -7.67 1.48
CA ARG A 87 -13.66 -6.71 2.53
C ARG A 87 -12.61 -6.66 3.64
N PRO A 88 -11.51 -5.93 3.41
CA PRO A 88 -10.46 -5.82 4.42
C PRO A 88 -11.00 -5.16 5.70
N PRO A 89 -10.54 -5.60 6.88
CA PRO A 89 -10.88 -4.94 8.14
C PRO A 89 -10.35 -3.50 8.16
N ALA A 90 -10.76 -2.73 9.17
CA ALA A 90 -10.19 -1.40 9.39
C ALA A 90 -8.66 -1.46 9.47
N VAL A 91 -8.00 -0.52 8.80
CA VAL A 91 -6.54 -0.41 8.81
C VAL A 91 -6.08 0.01 10.20
N GLY A 92 -5.21 -0.79 10.82
CA GLY A 92 -4.55 -0.45 12.07
C GLY A 92 -3.36 0.49 11.83
N GLU A 93 -2.25 0.18 12.49
CA GLU A 93 -0.99 0.88 12.30
C GLU A 93 -0.43 0.63 10.89
N VAL A 94 0.10 1.69 10.27
CA VAL A 94 0.79 1.63 8.98
C VAL A 94 2.15 2.25 9.19
N THR A 95 3.19 1.45 8.98
CA THR A 95 4.58 1.89 9.14
C THR A 95 5.29 1.73 7.82
N GLN A 96 5.91 2.80 7.32
CA GLN A 96 6.78 2.71 6.16
C GLN A 96 8.12 2.09 6.59
N VAL A 97 8.40 0.88 6.11
CA VAL A 97 9.62 0.13 6.50
C VAL A 97 10.75 0.31 5.51
N ARG A 98 10.43 0.59 4.24
CA ARG A 98 11.38 0.91 3.18
C ARG A 98 10.76 1.95 2.26
N ALA A 99 11.53 2.94 1.81
CA ALA A 99 11.10 3.82 0.74
C ALA A 99 12.28 4.51 0.05
N ASP A 100 12.10 4.74 -1.24
CA ASP A 100 12.90 5.62 -2.07
C ASP A 100 11.97 6.61 -2.83
N GLU A 101 12.48 7.30 -3.83
CA GLU A 101 11.73 8.29 -4.60
C GLU A 101 10.56 7.70 -5.40
N THR A 102 10.66 6.41 -5.76
CA THR A 102 9.78 5.70 -6.70
C THR A 102 9.15 4.44 -6.12
N THR A 103 9.64 3.92 -5.00
CA THR A 103 9.08 2.73 -4.36
C THR A 103 8.90 2.94 -2.87
N ALA A 104 7.92 2.26 -2.30
CA ALA A 104 7.71 2.19 -0.86
C ALA A 104 7.19 0.82 -0.46
N VAL A 105 7.59 0.36 0.72
CA VAL A 105 7.04 -0.83 1.36
C VAL A 105 6.45 -0.40 2.68
N LEU A 106 5.15 -0.67 2.83
CA LEU A 106 4.40 -0.41 4.06
C LEU A 106 4.21 -1.72 4.80
N LYS A 107 4.55 -1.75 6.07
CA LYS A 107 4.10 -2.76 7.01
C LYS A 107 2.75 -2.30 7.58
N VAL A 108 1.72 -3.12 7.44
CA VAL A 108 0.35 -2.79 7.81
C VAL A 108 -0.14 -3.79 8.83
N ALA A 109 -0.54 -3.30 10.00
CA ALA A 109 -1.23 -4.08 11.01
C ALA A 109 -2.74 -4.08 10.74
N SER A 110 -3.36 -5.25 10.91
CA SER A 110 -4.81 -5.44 10.79
C SER A 110 -5.29 -6.50 11.79
N ALA A 111 -6.60 -6.67 11.92
CA ALA A 111 -7.17 -7.75 12.73
C ALA A 111 -6.70 -9.15 12.29
N GLY A 112 -6.29 -9.32 11.03
CA GLY A 112 -5.74 -10.58 10.49
C GLY A 112 -4.22 -10.73 10.63
N GLY A 113 -3.55 -9.82 11.35
CA GLY A 113 -2.10 -9.79 11.49
C GLY A 113 -1.43 -8.68 10.67
N GLU A 114 -0.10 -8.73 10.64
CA GLU A 114 0.73 -7.77 9.90
C GLU A 114 1.09 -8.30 8.51
N ARG A 115 1.13 -7.41 7.52
CA ARG A 115 1.59 -7.73 6.16
C ARG A 115 2.36 -6.58 5.54
N GLU A 116 3.27 -6.91 4.61
CA GLU A 116 3.92 -5.91 3.78
C GLU A 116 3.11 -5.62 2.51
N VAL A 117 3.06 -4.35 2.12
CA VAL A 117 2.39 -3.88 0.90
C VAL A 117 3.38 -3.01 0.14
N LYS A 118 3.62 -3.38 -1.12
CA LYS A 118 4.49 -2.63 -2.02
C LYS A 118 3.69 -1.56 -2.77
N LEU A 119 4.26 -0.37 -2.86
CA LEU A 119 3.76 0.73 -3.66
C LEU A 119 4.85 1.23 -4.60
N VAL A 120 4.41 1.65 -5.79
CA VAL A 120 5.27 2.22 -6.82
C VAL A 120 4.72 3.58 -7.21
N LYS A 121 5.61 4.56 -7.39
CA LYS A 121 5.28 5.89 -7.85
C LYS A 121 5.42 5.91 -9.36
N ASP A 122 4.30 6.09 -10.04
CA ASP A 122 4.24 6.26 -11.49
C ASP A 122 3.65 7.63 -11.81
N SER A 123 4.34 8.39 -12.67
CA SER A 123 3.91 9.73 -13.08
C SER A 123 3.54 10.65 -11.90
N GLY A 124 4.33 10.58 -10.82
CA GLY A 124 4.14 11.36 -9.59
C GLY A 124 3.07 10.83 -8.63
N LYS A 125 2.35 9.75 -8.98
CA LYS A 125 1.27 9.18 -8.16
C LYS A 125 1.67 7.82 -7.61
N TRP A 126 1.46 7.63 -6.31
CA TRP A 126 1.63 6.32 -5.68
C TRP A 126 0.49 5.38 -6.08
N GLN A 127 0.86 4.15 -6.42
CA GLN A 127 -0.02 3.06 -6.81
C GLN A 127 0.39 1.78 -6.07
N ILE A 128 -0.53 0.85 -5.90
CA ILE A 128 -0.34 -0.40 -5.17
C ILE A 128 0.05 -1.49 -6.14
N ASP A 129 1.14 -2.18 -5.81
CA ASP A 129 1.64 -3.32 -6.56
C ASP A 129 1.18 -4.61 -5.87
N LEU A 130 0.31 -5.37 -6.54
CA LEU A 130 -0.15 -6.69 -6.10
C LEU A 130 0.28 -7.78 -7.09
N SER A 131 1.18 -7.46 -8.02
CA SER A 131 1.55 -8.36 -9.11
C SER A 131 2.09 -9.71 -8.62
N ASP A 132 2.85 -9.72 -7.53
CA ASP A 132 3.36 -10.94 -6.88
C ASP A 132 2.25 -11.76 -6.20
N SER A 133 1.17 -11.10 -5.74
CA SER A 133 0.03 -11.77 -5.08
C SER A 133 -0.91 -12.47 -6.06
N ILE A 134 -0.88 -12.08 -7.34
CA ILE A 134 -1.71 -12.66 -8.40
C ILE A 134 -1.03 -13.89 -9.03
N GLU A 135 0.30 -13.98 -8.98
CA GLU A 135 1.05 -15.14 -9.51
C GLU A 135 0.93 -16.40 -8.62
N GLY A 136 0.58 -16.26 -7.35
CA GLY A 136 0.52 -17.38 -6.39
C GLY A 136 -0.62 -18.40 -6.61
N SER A 137 -1.50 -18.21 -7.60
CA SER A 137 -2.61 -19.14 -7.91
C SER A 137 -2.27 -20.22 -8.95
N ASP A 138 -1.03 -20.27 -9.43
CA ASP A 138 -0.56 -21.18 -10.48
C ASP A 138 0.39 -22.27 -9.92
N GLN A 139 0.08 -22.84 -8.76
CA GLN A 139 0.81 -24.00 -8.23
C GLN A 139 0.04 -25.30 -8.56
N PRO A 140 0.71 -26.30 -9.15
CA PRO A 140 0.09 -27.44 -9.86
C PRO A 140 -0.75 -28.38 -8.98
#